data_AF-A0A8H7ZGV0-F1
#
_entry.id   AF-A0A8H7ZGV0-F1
#
_cell.length_a   1.000
_cell.length_b   1.000
_cell.length_c   1.000
_cell.angle_alpha   90.00
_cell.angle_beta   90.00
_cell.angle_gamma   90.00
#
_symmetry.space_group_name_H-M   'P 1'
#
loop_
_entity.id
_entity.type
_entity.pdbx_description
1 polymer ?
#
loop_
_entity_poly.entity_id
_entity_poly.type
_entity_poly.pdbx_seq_one_letter_code
_entity_poly.pdbx_strand_id
1 'polypeptide(L)'
;MSQLDFKDKAAIITGADGGLGKDSSLEFAKRGGKIVVNDLSGALDGQGGDEDDDDDDDEPIDDSVWKYNDRDVILYNIALGATTKDLKYVYENDPDFQVIPTFAHLVGFMSPISSSSFVQLLKNFNPMFLLHGEQYLRFNKLPLPTEAEVKSEFYTIQTAPKGKNVVVVTGSSTIDNSTKEELFTTESTFFIRNCQAENKVYRDRRSFATNPWNAPKREPDYQIDVPVSKDLATLYRLTGDRNPLHIDQEFAEGAKFPKPVLHGMGFYGLSAKVLIDKFGMFNEIKARFTGVVFPGETLRVIAWKEGENVIFQSHVVERGTIAINNAAIKLVGDKANL
;
A
#
# COMPACT_ATOMS: atom_id res chain seq x y z
N MET A 1 25.18 13.90 45.11
CA MET A 1 23.73 13.88 44.79
C MET A 1 23.07 12.88 45.71
N SER A 2 22.01 13.26 46.42
CA SER A 2 21.24 12.31 47.24
C SER A 2 20.70 11.20 46.34
N GLN A 3 20.91 9.93 46.70
CA GLN A 3 20.27 8.82 46.00
C GLN A 3 18.75 9.01 46.08
N LEU A 4 18.08 8.94 44.92
CA LEU A 4 16.63 8.91 44.84
C LEU A 4 16.12 7.63 45.53
N ASP A 5 15.24 7.77 46.51
CA ASP A 5 14.54 6.67 47.21
C ASP A 5 13.10 6.60 46.70
N PHE A 6 12.66 5.39 46.31
CA PHE A 6 11.32 5.12 45.79
C PHE A 6 10.49 4.25 46.74
N LYS A 7 10.92 4.09 47.99
CA LYS A 7 10.13 3.42 49.03
C LYS A 7 8.70 4.00 49.09
N ASP A 8 7.72 3.09 49.15
CA ASP A 8 6.27 3.38 49.15
C ASP A 8 5.72 4.02 47.86
N LYS A 9 6.48 4.04 46.76
CA LYS A 9 5.99 4.42 45.42
C LYS A 9 5.68 3.18 44.59
N ALA A 10 4.74 3.33 43.65
CA ALA A 10 4.41 2.33 42.65
C ALA A 10 4.53 2.94 41.25
N ALA A 11 5.09 2.18 40.31
CA ALA A 11 5.14 2.54 38.89
C ALA A 11 4.47 1.46 38.04
N ILE A 12 3.73 1.87 37.01
CA ILE A 12 3.27 0.98 35.94
C ILE A 12 4.30 1.08 34.82
N ILE A 13 4.89 -0.05 34.44
CA ILE A 13 5.93 -0.10 33.40
C ILE A 13 5.46 -1.07 32.32
N THR A 14 5.59 -0.64 31.06
CA THR A 14 5.29 -1.41 29.84
C THR A 14 6.59 -1.71 29.09
N GLY A 15 6.75 -2.91 28.53
CA GLY A 15 7.99 -3.44 27.98
C GLY A 15 9.02 -3.81 29.06
N ALA A 16 8.58 -4.32 30.21
CA ALA A 16 9.47 -4.76 31.30
C ALA A 16 10.09 -6.15 31.04
N ASP A 17 9.62 -6.86 30.02
CA ASP A 17 10.17 -8.10 29.47
C ASP A 17 11.56 -7.93 28.83
N GLY A 18 11.85 -6.77 28.21
CA GLY A 18 13.11 -6.50 27.52
C GLY A 18 13.64 -5.06 27.60
N GLY A 19 14.86 -4.85 27.08
CA GLY A 19 15.48 -3.54 26.86
C GLY A 19 15.39 -2.52 28.01
N LEU A 20 15.08 -1.26 27.67
CA LEU A 20 15.04 -0.14 28.61
C LEU A 20 13.95 -0.26 29.67
N GLY A 21 12.84 -0.94 29.39
CA GLY A 21 11.76 -1.13 30.36
C GLY A 21 12.14 -2.13 31.45
N LYS A 22 12.88 -3.18 31.11
CA LYS A 22 13.51 -4.10 32.07
C LYS A 22 14.52 -3.39 32.96
N ASP A 23 15.44 -2.61 32.38
CA ASP A 23 16.45 -1.87 33.13
C ASP A 23 15.83 -0.82 34.06
N SER A 24 14.81 -0.11 33.57
CA SER A 24 14.05 0.86 34.37
C SER A 24 13.32 0.19 35.52
N SER A 25 12.74 -0.99 35.29
CA SER A 25 12.08 -1.80 36.32
C SER A 25 13.08 -2.23 37.40
N LEU A 26 14.21 -2.80 37.01
CA LEU A 26 15.23 -3.24 37.95
C LEU A 26 15.79 -2.07 38.78
N GLU A 27 16.03 -0.92 38.15
CA GLU A 27 16.58 0.24 38.85
C GLU A 27 15.55 0.90 39.78
N PHE A 28 14.26 0.90 39.43
CA PHE A 28 13.19 1.38 40.29
C PHE A 28 12.98 0.45 41.51
N ALA A 29 13.02 -0.87 41.29
CA ALA A 29 12.93 -1.88 42.34
C ALA A 29 14.13 -1.83 43.31
N LYS A 30 15.37 -1.70 42.79
CA LYS A 30 16.58 -1.56 43.61
C LYS A 30 16.51 -0.39 44.61
N ARG A 31 15.72 0.64 44.29
CA ARG A 31 15.52 1.83 45.12
C ARG A 31 14.24 1.76 45.97
N GLY A 32 13.65 0.57 46.13
CA GLY A 32 12.55 0.31 47.07
C GLY A 32 11.14 0.53 46.51
N GLY A 33 10.99 0.82 45.22
CA GLY A 33 9.69 0.99 44.57
C GLY A 33 8.98 -0.34 44.26
N LYS A 34 7.65 -0.31 44.24
CA LYS A 34 6.80 -1.40 43.75
C LYS A 34 6.53 -1.20 42.26
N ILE A 35 6.40 -2.29 41.51
CA ILE A 35 6.21 -2.24 40.06
C ILE A 35 4.99 -3.07 39.70
N VAL A 36 4.13 -2.50 38.86
CA VAL A 36 3.05 -3.20 38.18
C VAL A 36 3.45 -3.31 36.72
N VAL A 37 3.70 -4.54 36.29
CA VAL A 37 4.07 -4.84 34.91
C VAL A 37 2.79 -4.99 34.09
N ASN A 38 2.68 -4.25 32.98
CA ASN A 38 1.57 -4.34 32.04
C ASN A 38 2.09 -4.67 30.64
N ASP A 39 2.68 -5.87 30.54
CA ASP A 39 3.23 -6.42 29.30
C ASP A 39 2.23 -7.45 28.78
N LEU A 40 1.42 -7.05 27.81
CA LEU A 40 0.35 -7.89 27.24
C LEU A 40 0.85 -8.85 26.15
N SER A 41 2.17 -9.04 26.00
CA SER A 41 2.77 -9.78 24.90
C SER A 41 3.80 -10.86 25.31
N GLY A 42 3.93 -11.20 26.59
CA GLY A 42 4.88 -12.23 27.06
C GLY A 42 4.23 -13.37 27.85
N ALA A 43 4.83 -14.56 27.83
CA ALA A 43 4.48 -15.65 28.74
C ALA A 43 4.62 -15.19 30.21
N LEU A 44 3.68 -15.61 31.07
CA LEU A 44 3.58 -15.20 32.49
C LEU A 44 4.84 -15.49 33.34
N ASP A 45 5.77 -16.30 32.83
CA ASP A 45 7.02 -16.69 33.49
C ASP A 45 8.25 -15.89 33.05
N GLY A 46 8.09 -14.89 32.19
CA GLY A 46 9.18 -14.01 31.75
C GLY A 46 10.17 -14.67 30.79
N GLN A 47 9.83 -15.82 30.18
CA GLN A 47 10.56 -16.38 29.05
C GLN A 47 9.96 -15.84 27.74
N GLY A 48 10.11 -14.54 27.50
CA GLY A 48 10.01 -13.96 26.15
C GLY A 48 11.44 -13.75 25.67
N GLY A 49 11.96 -14.68 24.88
CA GLY A 49 13.19 -14.45 24.14
C GLY A 49 12.87 -13.55 22.95
N ASP A 50 13.67 -12.51 22.76
CA ASP A 50 13.81 -11.90 21.44
C ASP A 50 14.36 -13.01 20.53
N GLU A 51 13.49 -13.67 19.77
CA GLU A 51 13.90 -14.41 18.58
C GLU A 51 14.27 -13.35 17.54
N ASP A 52 15.43 -12.74 17.74
CA ASP A 52 16.21 -12.21 16.62
C ASP A 52 16.60 -13.44 15.78
N ASP A 53 15.72 -13.79 14.83
CA ASP A 53 15.99 -14.74 13.74
C ASP A 53 17.08 -14.12 12.84
N ASP A 54 18.31 -14.02 13.35
CA ASP A 54 19.53 -13.87 12.56
C ASP A 54 19.94 -15.26 12.05
N ASP A 55 19.06 -15.89 11.26
CA ASP A 55 19.42 -17.06 10.46
C ASP A 55 20.07 -16.55 9.16
N ASP A 56 21.39 -16.39 9.21
CA ASP A 56 22.30 -16.31 8.06
C ASP A 56 22.32 -17.67 7.30
N ASP A 57 21.17 -18.07 6.76
CA ASP A 57 21.10 -19.18 5.81
C ASP A 57 21.30 -18.64 4.38
N ASP A 58 22.40 -19.06 3.75
CA ASP A 58 22.76 -18.88 2.33
C ASP A 58 21.73 -19.53 1.35
N GLU A 59 20.51 -19.84 1.79
CA GLU A 59 19.45 -20.27 0.89
C GLU A 59 19.00 -19.09 0.01
N PRO A 60 18.84 -19.32 -1.31
CA PRO A 60 18.35 -18.26 -2.19
C PRO A 60 16.96 -17.82 -1.71
N ILE A 61 16.87 -16.57 -1.25
CA ILE A 61 15.61 -15.94 -0.83
C ILE A 61 14.60 -16.09 -1.98
N ASP A 62 13.57 -16.90 -1.76
CA ASP A 62 12.39 -16.94 -2.63
C ASP A 62 11.57 -15.67 -2.37
N ASP A 63 11.95 -14.57 -3.00
CA ASP A 63 11.29 -13.27 -2.84
C ASP A 63 9.86 -13.26 -3.36
N SER A 64 9.39 -14.34 -4.00
CA SER A 64 8.00 -14.48 -4.44
C SER A 64 7.00 -14.73 -3.31
N VAL A 65 7.48 -15.03 -2.09
CA VAL A 65 6.65 -15.26 -0.91
C VAL A 65 6.60 -14.00 -0.02
N TRP A 66 5.39 -13.58 0.34
CA TRP A 66 5.16 -12.48 1.28
C TRP A 66 4.27 -12.94 2.44
N LYS A 67 4.78 -12.80 3.67
CA LYS A 67 4.01 -12.97 4.91
C LYS A 67 3.57 -11.61 5.43
N TYR A 68 2.30 -11.49 5.77
CA TYR A 68 1.75 -10.30 6.43
C TYR A 68 0.71 -10.69 7.48
N ASN A 69 0.46 -9.77 8.40
CA ASN A 69 -0.52 -9.91 9.47
C ASN A 69 -1.36 -8.65 9.67
N ASP A 70 -2.11 -8.62 10.77
CA ASP A 70 -2.98 -7.52 11.16
C ASP A 70 -2.27 -6.15 11.22
N ARG A 71 -1.00 -6.11 11.64
CA ARG A 71 -0.20 -4.89 11.73
C ARG A 71 -0.03 -4.24 10.36
N ASP A 72 0.29 -5.03 9.33
CA ASP A 72 0.45 -4.54 7.97
C ASP A 72 -0.87 -4.02 7.41
N VAL A 73 -1.96 -4.75 7.69
CA VAL A 73 -3.33 -4.38 7.31
C VAL A 73 -3.75 -3.06 7.94
N ILE A 74 -3.59 -2.92 9.26
CA ILE A 74 -3.98 -1.72 10.01
C ILE A 74 -3.11 -0.54 9.55
N LEU A 75 -1.80 -0.72 9.41
CA LEU A 75 -0.89 0.32 8.95
C LEU A 75 -1.29 0.83 7.55
N TYR A 76 -1.60 -0.07 6.63
CA TYR A 76 -2.07 0.29 5.30
C TYR A 76 -3.41 1.02 5.33
N ASN A 77 -4.39 0.49 6.07
CA ASN A 77 -5.71 1.10 6.18
C ASN A 77 -5.64 2.51 6.77
N ILE A 78 -4.83 2.73 7.82
CA ILE A 78 -4.60 4.05 8.41
C ILE A 78 -3.93 5.00 7.40
N ALA A 79 -2.94 4.52 6.62
CA ALA A 79 -2.32 5.31 5.57
C ALA A 79 -3.31 5.68 4.43
N LEU A 80 -4.45 4.99 4.33
CA LEU A 80 -5.56 5.33 3.44
C LEU A 80 -6.68 6.13 4.12
N GLY A 81 -6.44 6.63 5.33
CA GLY A 81 -7.37 7.50 6.06
C GLY A 81 -8.45 6.75 6.84
N ALA A 82 -8.29 5.45 7.10
CA ALA A 82 -9.10 4.78 8.11
C ALA A 82 -8.82 5.37 9.50
N THR A 83 -9.87 5.54 10.28
CA THR A 83 -9.81 6.16 11.60
C THR A 83 -10.35 5.22 12.67
N THR A 84 -10.27 5.63 13.94
CA THR A 84 -10.90 4.91 15.06
C THR A 84 -12.43 4.81 14.96
N LYS A 85 -13.07 5.53 14.02
CA LYS A 85 -14.49 5.36 13.71
C LYS A 85 -14.75 4.16 12.79
N ASP A 86 -13.72 3.68 12.12
CA ASP A 86 -13.77 2.60 11.14
C ASP A 86 -13.16 1.32 11.74
N LEU A 87 -13.69 0.82 12.86
CA LEU A 87 -13.08 -0.27 13.63
C LEU A 87 -12.75 -1.52 12.80
N LYS A 88 -13.63 -1.89 11.86
CA LYS A 88 -13.40 -2.92 10.84
C LYS A 88 -12.08 -2.80 10.05
N TYR A 89 -11.44 -1.64 10.04
CA TYR A 89 -10.17 -1.39 9.36
C TYR A 89 -8.97 -1.23 10.30
N VAL A 90 -9.20 -0.96 11.58
CA VAL A 90 -8.13 -0.53 12.51
C VAL A 90 -8.07 -1.33 13.80
N TYR A 91 -8.92 -2.34 13.96
CA TYR A 91 -8.97 -3.19 15.13
C TYR A 91 -9.13 -4.65 14.73
N GLU A 92 -8.10 -5.43 15.00
CA GLU A 92 -7.94 -6.84 14.63
C GLU A 92 -8.98 -7.77 15.29
N ASN A 93 -9.58 -7.35 16.41
CA ASN A 93 -10.64 -8.12 17.08
C ASN A 93 -12.06 -7.65 16.72
N ASP A 94 -12.21 -6.69 15.80
CA ASP A 94 -13.52 -6.36 15.24
C ASP A 94 -14.05 -7.58 14.44
N PRO A 95 -15.31 -8.00 14.61
CA PRO A 95 -15.84 -9.17 13.91
C PRO A 95 -15.89 -9.00 12.39
N ASP A 96 -15.84 -7.75 11.90
CA ASP A 96 -15.79 -7.40 10.47
C ASP A 96 -14.39 -6.92 10.04
N PHE A 97 -13.33 -7.23 10.83
CA PHE A 97 -11.96 -6.83 10.52
C PHE A 97 -11.55 -7.23 9.10
N GLN A 98 -11.08 -6.27 8.34
CA GLN A 98 -10.82 -6.43 6.92
C GLN A 98 -9.77 -5.43 6.41
N VAL A 99 -9.20 -5.74 5.26
CA VAL A 99 -8.25 -4.87 4.57
C VAL A 99 -8.91 -4.16 3.38
N ILE A 100 -8.55 -2.90 3.14
CA ILE A 100 -8.92 -2.21 1.90
C ILE A 100 -8.23 -2.96 0.73
N PRO A 101 -8.97 -3.45 -0.28
CA PRO A 101 -8.48 -4.49 -1.18
C PRO A 101 -7.31 -4.02 -2.07
N THR A 102 -7.10 -2.71 -2.21
CA THR A 102 -5.92 -2.17 -2.90
C THR A 102 -4.59 -2.55 -2.23
N PHE A 103 -4.60 -3.08 -1.00
CA PHE A 103 -3.46 -3.70 -0.32
C PHE A 103 -2.74 -4.74 -1.19
N ALA A 104 -3.48 -5.46 -2.03
CA ALA A 104 -2.96 -6.46 -2.95
C ALA A 104 -1.79 -5.99 -3.84
N HIS A 105 -1.71 -4.69 -4.17
CA HIS A 105 -0.61 -4.20 -5.01
C HIS A 105 0.76 -4.26 -4.33
N LEU A 106 0.80 -4.39 -2.99
CA LEU A 106 2.04 -4.38 -2.22
C LEU A 106 2.94 -5.58 -2.55
N VAL A 107 2.41 -6.66 -3.13
CA VAL A 107 3.21 -7.79 -3.64
C VAL A 107 4.36 -7.33 -4.54
N GLY A 108 4.18 -6.27 -5.34
CA GLY A 108 5.24 -5.75 -6.19
C GLY A 108 6.43 -5.17 -5.41
N PHE A 109 6.19 -4.66 -4.20
CA PHE A 109 7.21 -4.10 -3.31
C PHE A 109 7.77 -5.13 -2.33
N MET A 110 7.00 -6.17 -2.00
CA MET A 110 7.41 -7.26 -1.13
C MET A 110 8.20 -8.34 -1.87
N SER A 111 8.11 -8.37 -3.20
CA SER A 111 8.87 -9.24 -4.10
C SER A 111 9.70 -8.43 -5.10
N PRO A 112 10.65 -7.57 -4.65
CA PRO A 112 11.28 -6.57 -5.50
C PRO A 112 12.18 -7.14 -6.61
N ILE A 113 12.76 -8.33 -6.43
CA ILE A 113 13.61 -8.99 -7.42
C ILE A 113 12.71 -9.58 -8.52
N SER A 114 11.73 -10.39 -8.12
CA SER A 114 10.78 -11.03 -9.04
C SER A 114 9.92 -10.01 -9.80
N SER A 115 9.44 -8.97 -9.12
CA SER A 115 8.63 -7.91 -9.73
C SER A 115 9.41 -7.06 -10.74
N SER A 116 10.73 -6.98 -10.59
CA SER A 116 11.65 -6.27 -11.49
C SER A 116 12.16 -7.13 -12.65
N SER A 117 11.71 -8.37 -12.80
CA SER A 117 12.17 -9.29 -13.85
C SER A 117 11.99 -8.74 -15.28
N PHE A 118 11.06 -7.82 -15.51
CA PHE A 118 10.89 -7.15 -16.81
C PHE A 118 12.11 -6.33 -17.25
N VAL A 119 12.98 -5.91 -16.32
CA VAL A 119 14.18 -5.11 -16.61
C VAL A 119 15.11 -5.83 -17.59
N GLN A 120 15.15 -7.17 -17.58
CA GLN A 120 15.95 -7.97 -18.51
C GLN A 120 15.54 -7.80 -19.99
N LEU A 121 14.32 -7.29 -20.24
CA LEU A 121 13.79 -7.03 -21.58
C LEU A 121 14.14 -5.61 -22.07
N LEU A 122 14.78 -4.81 -21.23
CA LEU A 122 15.05 -3.40 -21.46
C LEU A 122 16.52 -3.14 -21.78
N LYS A 123 16.76 -2.11 -22.60
CA LYS A 123 18.09 -1.56 -22.88
C LYS A 123 18.14 -0.12 -22.40
N ASN A 124 19.27 0.27 -21.81
CA ASN A 124 19.47 1.59 -21.20
C ASN A 124 18.43 1.92 -20.11
N PHE A 125 18.04 0.92 -19.33
CA PHE A 125 17.15 1.12 -18.21
C PHE A 125 17.82 1.97 -17.13
N ASN A 126 17.11 3.00 -16.68
CA ASN A 126 17.48 3.79 -15.51
C ASN A 126 16.24 3.92 -14.61
N PRO A 127 16.28 3.42 -13.36
CA PRO A 127 15.13 3.46 -12.47
C PRO A 127 14.66 4.89 -12.14
N MET A 128 15.54 5.89 -12.21
CA MET A 128 15.21 7.31 -12.03
C MET A 128 14.23 7.85 -13.10
N PHE A 129 14.12 7.16 -14.23
CA PHE A 129 13.29 7.55 -15.36
C PHE A 129 12.03 6.70 -15.51
N LEU A 130 11.81 5.75 -14.59
CA LEU A 130 10.60 4.95 -14.52
C LEU A 130 9.50 5.74 -13.82
N LEU A 131 8.34 5.81 -14.46
CA LEU A 131 7.11 6.36 -13.89
C LEU A 131 6.05 5.27 -13.86
N HIS A 132 5.38 5.12 -12.72
CA HIS A 132 4.18 4.29 -12.63
C HIS A 132 3.04 5.04 -13.34
N GLY A 133 2.59 4.50 -14.47
CA GLY A 133 1.62 5.14 -15.36
C GLY A 133 0.18 4.65 -15.18
N GLU A 134 -0.04 3.34 -15.05
CA GLU A 134 -1.37 2.76 -14.80
C GLU A 134 -1.28 1.58 -13.84
N GLN A 135 -2.33 1.39 -13.04
CA GLN A 135 -2.49 0.22 -12.18
C GLN A 135 -3.86 -0.42 -12.41
N TYR A 136 -3.87 -1.74 -12.49
CA TYR A 136 -5.07 -2.57 -12.45
C TYR A 136 -4.95 -3.63 -11.36
N LEU A 137 -6.04 -3.89 -10.65
CA LEU A 137 -6.18 -4.97 -9.68
C LEU A 137 -7.51 -5.68 -9.93
N ARG A 138 -7.49 -7.00 -9.74
CA ARG A 138 -8.68 -7.83 -9.67
C ARG A 138 -8.56 -8.78 -8.50
N PHE A 139 -9.67 -8.97 -7.81
CA PHE A 139 -9.80 -9.84 -6.64
C PHE A 139 -10.65 -11.04 -7.03
N ASN A 140 -10.05 -12.23 -6.99
CA ASN A 140 -10.75 -13.50 -7.21
C ASN A 140 -11.42 -13.97 -5.90
N LYS A 141 -10.89 -13.56 -4.76
CA LYS A 141 -11.46 -13.76 -3.42
C LYS A 141 -11.65 -12.42 -2.70
N LEU A 142 -12.82 -12.23 -2.08
CA LEU A 142 -13.10 -11.15 -1.15
C LEU A 142 -13.92 -11.67 0.04
N PRO A 143 -13.70 -11.16 1.27
CA PRO A 143 -12.60 -10.26 1.65
C PRO A 143 -11.23 -10.93 1.46
N LEU A 144 -10.18 -10.13 1.28
CA LEU A 144 -8.81 -10.64 1.31
C LEU A 144 -8.47 -11.10 2.73
N PRO A 145 -7.64 -12.14 2.90
CA PRO A 145 -7.17 -12.52 4.23
C PRO A 145 -6.44 -11.34 4.89
N THR A 146 -6.61 -11.19 6.20
CA THR A 146 -5.97 -10.15 7.01
C THR A 146 -4.66 -10.61 7.64
N GLU A 147 -4.36 -11.90 7.51
CA GLU A 147 -3.10 -12.54 7.83
C GLU A 147 -2.94 -13.70 6.86
N ALA A 148 -1.82 -13.74 6.15
CA ALA A 148 -1.53 -14.83 5.22
C ALA A 148 -0.04 -14.86 4.86
N GLU A 149 0.39 -16.04 4.42
CA GLU A 149 1.55 -16.20 3.56
C GLU A 149 1.06 -16.35 2.12
N VAL A 150 1.44 -15.44 1.24
CA VAL A 150 1.04 -15.44 -0.17
C VAL A 150 2.23 -15.66 -1.08
N LYS A 151 2.00 -16.29 -2.23
CA LYS A 151 3.02 -16.50 -3.26
C LYS A 151 2.59 -15.87 -4.58
N SER A 152 3.49 -15.10 -5.21
CA SER A 152 3.20 -14.34 -6.42
C SER A 152 4.05 -14.79 -7.61
N GLU A 153 3.42 -15.15 -8.72
CA GLU A 153 4.10 -15.37 -10.00
C GLU A 153 4.07 -14.08 -10.82
N PHE A 154 5.25 -13.51 -11.13
CA PHE A 154 5.39 -12.29 -11.91
C PHE A 154 5.69 -12.59 -13.38
N TYR A 155 5.13 -11.78 -14.28
CA TYR A 155 5.34 -11.93 -15.72
C TYR A 155 5.23 -10.60 -16.46
N THR A 156 5.97 -10.46 -17.57
CA THR A 156 5.77 -9.35 -18.51
C THR A 156 4.58 -9.63 -19.42
N ILE A 157 3.72 -8.64 -19.60
CA ILE A 157 2.55 -8.69 -20.48
C ILE A 157 2.87 -8.06 -21.83
N GLN A 158 3.52 -6.88 -21.83
CA GLN A 158 3.79 -6.13 -23.05
C GLN A 158 5.02 -5.24 -22.89
N THR A 159 5.82 -5.12 -23.94
CA THR A 159 6.79 -4.05 -24.13
C THR A 159 6.44 -3.29 -25.41
N ALA A 160 6.32 -1.96 -25.31
CA ALA A 160 5.87 -1.11 -26.41
C ALA A 160 6.73 0.15 -26.52
N PRO A 161 7.63 0.23 -27.52
CA PRO A 161 8.38 1.44 -27.82
C PRO A 161 7.47 2.63 -28.15
N LYS A 162 7.78 3.80 -27.60
CA LYS A 162 7.09 5.08 -27.79
C LYS A 162 8.13 6.18 -28.05
N GLY A 163 8.65 6.23 -29.28
CA GLY A 163 9.76 7.12 -29.63
C GLY A 163 11.04 6.72 -28.89
N LYS A 164 11.58 7.63 -28.07
CA LYS A 164 12.78 7.37 -27.22
C LYS A 164 12.45 6.71 -25.88
N ASN A 165 11.18 6.38 -25.64
CA ASN A 165 10.69 5.85 -24.37
C ASN A 165 10.09 4.46 -24.59
N VAL A 166 9.83 3.74 -23.50
CA VAL A 166 9.16 2.44 -23.53
C VAL A 166 7.98 2.46 -22.56
N VAL A 167 6.87 1.85 -22.96
CA VAL A 167 5.83 1.40 -22.04
C VAL A 167 6.03 -0.09 -21.79
N VAL A 168 6.12 -0.48 -20.52
CA VAL A 168 6.13 -1.88 -20.10
C VAL A 168 4.88 -2.15 -19.31
N VAL A 169 4.17 -3.23 -19.63
CA VAL A 169 3.08 -3.75 -18.81
C VAL A 169 3.58 -5.04 -18.18
N THR A 170 3.50 -5.11 -16.86
CA THR A 170 3.82 -6.30 -16.06
C THR A 170 2.55 -6.75 -15.35
N GLY A 171 2.49 -8.01 -14.98
CA GLY A 171 1.43 -8.52 -14.13
C GLY A 171 1.92 -9.56 -13.14
N SER A 172 1.06 -9.86 -12.18
CA SER A 172 1.27 -10.96 -11.25
C SER A 172 -0.04 -11.68 -10.96
N SER A 173 0.07 -12.98 -10.68
CA SER A 173 -0.99 -13.79 -10.08
C SER A 173 -0.55 -14.20 -8.69
N THR A 174 -1.38 -13.96 -7.68
CA THR A 174 -1.05 -14.23 -6.28
C THR A 174 -2.01 -15.25 -5.68
N ILE A 175 -1.44 -16.27 -5.07
CA ILE A 175 -2.16 -17.35 -4.37
C ILE A 175 -1.88 -17.29 -2.88
N ASP A 176 -2.78 -17.84 -2.08
CA ASP A 176 -2.47 -18.24 -0.70
C ASP A 176 -1.47 -19.40 -0.74
N ASN A 177 -0.34 -19.29 -0.02
CA ASN A 177 0.74 -20.27 -0.12
C ASN A 177 0.36 -21.61 0.51
N SER A 178 -0.56 -21.63 1.48
CA SER A 178 -1.00 -22.85 2.15
C SER A 178 -2.09 -23.58 1.36
N THR A 179 -3.15 -22.87 0.98
CA THR A 179 -4.36 -23.44 0.35
C THR A 179 -4.26 -23.53 -1.16
N LYS A 180 -3.31 -22.81 -1.76
CA LYS A 180 -3.14 -22.64 -3.22
C LYS A 180 -4.34 -21.98 -3.92
N GLU A 181 -5.22 -21.34 -3.16
CA GLU A 181 -6.34 -20.57 -3.70
C GLU A 181 -5.86 -19.28 -4.37
N GLU A 182 -6.38 -18.96 -5.55
CA GLU A 182 -6.08 -17.70 -6.26
C GLU A 182 -6.79 -16.52 -5.57
N LEU A 183 -6.01 -15.58 -5.04
CA LEU A 183 -6.53 -14.45 -4.29
C LEU A 183 -6.79 -13.24 -5.19
N PHE A 184 -5.77 -12.82 -5.94
CA PHE A 184 -5.84 -11.62 -6.76
C PHE A 184 -4.78 -11.60 -7.88
N THR A 185 -5.05 -10.77 -8.87
CA THR A 185 -4.12 -10.47 -9.96
C THR A 185 -3.86 -8.97 -10.05
N THR A 186 -2.63 -8.59 -10.37
CA THR A 186 -2.24 -7.19 -10.56
C THR A 186 -1.68 -6.98 -11.95
N GLU A 187 -1.90 -5.80 -12.53
CA GLU A 187 -1.15 -5.35 -13.71
C GLU A 187 -0.64 -3.91 -13.47
N SER A 188 0.66 -3.70 -13.63
CA SER A 188 1.29 -2.39 -13.50
C SER A 188 1.88 -1.97 -14.84
N THR A 189 1.56 -0.76 -15.26
CA THR A 189 2.06 -0.15 -16.49
C THR A 189 3.09 0.91 -16.15
N PHE A 190 4.32 0.71 -16.60
CA PHE A 190 5.44 1.63 -16.40
C PHE A 190 5.76 2.38 -17.69
N PHE A 191 5.93 3.70 -17.59
CA PHE A 191 6.47 4.52 -18.64
C PHE A 191 7.92 4.88 -18.31
N ILE A 192 8.86 4.45 -19.15
CA ILE A 192 10.30 4.55 -18.88
C ILE A 192 10.93 5.45 -19.94
N ARG A 193 11.47 6.59 -19.51
CA ARG A 193 12.10 7.56 -20.41
C ARG A 193 13.51 7.11 -20.82
N ASN A 194 13.92 7.48 -22.03
CA ASN A 194 15.25 7.19 -22.58
C ASN A 194 15.64 5.69 -22.59
N CYS A 195 14.64 4.82 -22.64
CA CYS A 195 14.80 3.37 -22.60
C CYS A 195 14.44 2.77 -23.97
N GLN A 196 14.95 1.59 -24.28
CA GLN A 196 14.58 0.82 -25.47
C GLN A 196 14.14 -0.60 -25.09
N ALA A 197 13.26 -1.18 -25.89
CA ALA A 197 12.78 -2.55 -25.76
C ALA A 197 12.30 -3.04 -27.14
N GLU A 198 12.10 -4.34 -27.29
CA GLU A 198 11.36 -4.86 -28.45
C GLU A 198 9.88 -4.47 -28.36
N ASN A 199 9.20 -4.37 -29.50
CA ASN A 199 7.74 -4.23 -29.52
C ASN A 199 7.10 -5.61 -29.50
N LYS A 200 6.65 -6.06 -28.33
CA LYS A 200 6.17 -7.43 -28.13
C LYS A 200 5.01 -7.49 -27.16
N VAL A 201 4.01 -8.27 -27.51
CA VAL A 201 2.90 -8.67 -26.63
C VAL A 201 3.14 -10.13 -26.24
N TYR A 202 3.22 -10.39 -24.95
CA TYR A 202 3.50 -11.70 -24.37
C TYR A 202 2.23 -12.37 -23.86
N ARG A 203 1.25 -11.59 -23.41
CA ARG A 203 -0.03 -12.06 -22.86
C ARG A 203 -1.16 -11.10 -23.22
N ASP A 204 -2.37 -11.64 -23.35
CA ASP A 204 -3.57 -10.84 -23.50
C ASP A 204 -3.92 -10.12 -22.18
N ARG A 205 -4.60 -8.98 -22.32
CA ARG A 205 -5.05 -8.17 -21.17
C ARG A 205 -6.56 -8.20 -21.07
N ARG A 206 -7.06 -8.12 -19.84
CA ARG A 206 -8.49 -8.02 -19.58
C ARG A 206 -9.06 -6.72 -20.16
N SER A 207 -10.31 -6.79 -20.61
CA SER A 207 -11.01 -5.62 -21.16
C SER A 207 -11.10 -4.49 -20.15
N PHE A 208 -11.34 -4.80 -18.86
CA PHE A 208 -11.40 -3.80 -17.79
C PHE A 208 -10.06 -3.05 -17.62
N ALA A 209 -8.94 -3.77 -17.70
CA ALA A 209 -7.59 -3.22 -17.54
C ALA A 209 -7.18 -2.27 -18.69
N THR A 210 -7.74 -2.46 -19.88
CA THR A 210 -7.42 -1.70 -21.10
C THR A 210 -8.50 -0.68 -21.49
N ASN A 211 -9.68 -0.75 -20.88
CA ASN A 211 -10.77 0.18 -21.17
C ASN A 211 -10.34 1.63 -20.83
N PRO A 212 -10.65 2.60 -21.71
CA PRO A 212 -10.29 3.99 -21.48
C PRO A 212 -11.03 4.64 -20.31
N TRP A 213 -12.18 4.10 -19.87
CA TRP A 213 -13.00 4.64 -18.77
C TRP A 213 -13.11 6.16 -18.81
N ASN A 214 -13.51 6.69 -19.96
CA ASN A 214 -13.67 8.12 -20.14
C ASN A 214 -14.80 8.64 -19.23
N ALA A 215 -14.55 9.73 -18.52
CA ALA A 215 -15.57 10.37 -17.71
C ALA A 215 -16.79 10.77 -18.57
N PRO A 216 -18.02 10.44 -18.14
CA PRO A 216 -19.25 10.88 -18.81
C PRO A 216 -19.33 12.41 -18.91
N LYS A 217 -19.96 12.91 -19.99
CA LYS A 217 -20.20 14.36 -20.20
C LYS A 217 -21.45 14.84 -19.45
N ARG A 218 -21.50 14.60 -18.14
CA ARG A 218 -22.57 15.02 -17.21
C ARG A 218 -21.98 15.29 -15.83
N GLU A 219 -22.74 15.97 -14.97
CA GLU A 219 -22.37 16.17 -13.57
C GLU A 219 -22.08 14.83 -12.86
N PRO A 220 -21.09 14.78 -11.95
CA PRO A 220 -20.78 13.59 -11.17
C PRO A 220 -21.93 13.22 -10.22
N ASP A 221 -22.14 11.92 -10.03
CA ASP A 221 -23.13 11.40 -9.07
C ASP A 221 -22.65 11.55 -7.63
N TYR A 222 -21.33 11.60 -7.45
CA TYR A 222 -20.69 11.76 -6.15
C TYR A 222 -19.42 12.58 -6.27
N GLN A 223 -19.18 13.41 -5.27
CA GLN A 223 -17.97 14.21 -5.12
C GLN A 223 -17.60 14.30 -3.63
N ILE A 224 -16.32 14.11 -3.32
CA ILE A 224 -15.78 14.30 -1.98
C ILE A 224 -14.37 14.88 -2.04
N ASP A 225 -14.08 15.79 -1.11
CA ASP A 225 -12.74 16.34 -0.91
C ASP A 225 -12.05 15.56 0.23
N VAL A 226 -10.84 15.07 -0.06
CA VAL A 226 -10.02 14.25 0.83
C VAL A 226 -8.74 15.04 1.13
N PRO A 227 -8.63 15.67 2.32
CA PRO A 227 -7.41 16.35 2.73
C PRO A 227 -6.26 15.34 2.84
N VAL A 228 -5.14 15.62 2.17
CA VAL A 228 -3.93 14.80 2.26
C VAL A 228 -3.03 15.39 3.34
N SER A 229 -2.70 14.61 4.37
CA SER A 229 -1.73 15.06 5.38
C SER A 229 -0.38 15.42 4.74
N LYS A 230 0.30 16.43 5.29
CA LYS A 230 1.67 16.79 4.89
C LYS A 230 2.66 15.65 5.13
N ASP A 231 2.35 14.77 6.08
CA ASP A 231 3.20 13.64 6.47
C ASP A 231 2.70 12.31 5.91
N LEU A 232 1.69 12.31 5.03
CA LEU A 232 1.08 11.07 4.54
C LEU A 232 2.10 10.18 3.82
N ALA A 233 3.00 10.76 3.03
CA ALA A 233 4.03 10.01 2.33
C ALA A 233 5.00 9.33 3.30
N THR A 234 5.27 9.94 4.46
CA THR A 234 6.11 9.38 5.54
C THR A 234 5.48 8.14 6.16
N LEU A 235 4.15 8.12 6.31
CA LEU A 235 3.42 6.96 6.81
C LEU A 235 3.24 5.89 5.73
N TYR A 236 2.75 6.27 4.55
CA TYR A 236 2.42 5.34 3.48
C TYR A 236 3.64 4.54 2.99
N ARG A 237 4.83 5.15 2.92
CA ARG A 237 6.05 4.41 2.54
C ARG A 237 6.38 3.23 3.47
N LEU A 238 5.89 3.24 4.71
CA LEU A 238 6.12 2.14 5.64
C LEU A 238 5.45 0.84 5.18
N THR A 239 4.44 0.92 4.30
CA THR A 239 3.76 -0.25 3.74
C THR A 239 4.53 -0.94 2.61
N GLY A 240 5.66 -0.38 2.15
CA GLY A 240 6.55 -1.08 1.22
C GLY A 240 7.35 -0.17 0.29
N ASP A 241 6.72 0.83 -0.33
CA ASP A 241 7.40 1.67 -1.31
C ASP A 241 8.33 2.70 -0.64
N ARG A 242 9.62 2.35 -0.56
CA ARG A 242 10.68 3.16 0.05
C ARG A 242 11.32 4.17 -0.89
N ASN A 243 10.81 4.37 -2.11
CA ASN A 243 11.43 5.26 -3.09
C ASN A 243 11.67 6.67 -2.51
N PRO A 244 12.92 7.18 -2.54
CA PRO A 244 13.28 8.47 -1.96
C PRO A 244 12.55 9.66 -2.60
N LEU A 245 12.00 9.51 -3.81
CA LEU A 245 11.13 10.51 -4.47
C LEU A 245 10.00 11.02 -3.57
N HIS A 246 9.56 10.21 -2.61
CA HIS A 246 8.43 10.50 -1.75
C HIS A 246 8.79 11.11 -0.39
N ILE A 247 10.09 11.28 -0.09
CA ILE A 247 10.52 11.76 1.23
C ILE A 247 11.75 12.68 1.19
N ASP A 248 12.66 12.48 0.24
CA ASP A 248 13.93 13.20 0.14
C ASP A 248 13.82 14.39 -0.84
N GLN A 249 14.09 15.59 -0.32
CA GLN A 249 14.02 16.84 -1.09
C GLN A 249 15.06 16.86 -2.24
N GLU A 250 16.31 16.48 -1.98
CA GLU A 250 17.38 16.52 -2.98
C GLU A 250 17.10 15.53 -4.11
N PHE A 251 16.59 14.35 -3.76
CA PHE A 251 16.21 13.34 -4.75
C PHE A 251 15.04 13.80 -5.62
N ALA A 252 14.00 14.39 -5.01
CA ALA A 252 12.85 14.92 -5.74
C ALA A 252 13.25 16.05 -6.71
N GLU A 253 14.11 16.98 -6.27
CA GLU A 253 14.67 18.05 -7.11
C GLU A 253 15.51 17.49 -8.26
N GLY A 254 16.35 16.48 -7.99
CA GLY A 254 17.10 15.75 -9.02
C GLY A 254 16.21 15.08 -10.06
N ALA A 255 15.03 14.59 -9.64
CA ALA A 255 13.99 14.06 -10.52
C ALA A 255 13.13 15.14 -11.21
N LYS A 256 13.44 16.43 -10.98
CA LYS A 256 12.75 17.63 -11.51
C LYS A 256 11.37 17.89 -10.91
N PHE A 257 11.13 17.44 -9.69
CA PHE A 257 9.98 17.87 -8.89
C PHE A 257 10.40 18.96 -7.90
N PRO A 258 9.53 19.94 -7.59
CA PRO A 258 9.89 21.04 -6.68
C PRO A 258 10.04 20.60 -5.20
N LYS A 259 9.48 19.43 -4.84
CA LYS A 259 9.52 18.81 -3.51
C LYS A 259 9.03 17.36 -3.61
N PRO A 260 9.17 16.53 -2.57
CA PRO A 260 8.65 15.17 -2.57
C PRO A 260 7.15 15.09 -2.93
N VAL A 261 6.81 14.12 -3.78
CA VAL A 261 5.43 13.85 -4.22
C VAL A 261 4.83 12.68 -3.44
N LEU A 262 3.51 12.64 -3.29
CA LEU A 262 2.83 11.48 -2.72
C LEU A 262 2.89 10.31 -3.71
N HIS A 263 2.97 9.08 -3.20
CA HIS A 263 2.91 7.86 -3.98
C HIS A 263 1.64 7.80 -4.84
N GLY A 264 1.80 7.41 -6.11
CA GLY A 264 0.65 7.13 -7.01
C GLY A 264 -0.36 6.19 -6.38
N MET A 265 0.16 5.11 -5.79
CA MET A 265 -0.64 4.11 -5.09
C MET A 265 -1.25 4.62 -3.78
N GLY A 266 -0.67 5.65 -3.16
CA GLY A 266 -1.24 6.30 -1.98
C GLY A 266 -2.55 7.02 -2.31
N PHE A 267 -2.54 7.92 -3.30
CA PHE A 267 -3.79 8.60 -3.70
C PHE A 267 -4.74 7.72 -4.53
N TYR A 268 -4.26 6.61 -5.08
CA TYR A 268 -5.11 5.52 -5.60
C TYR A 268 -5.90 4.86 -4.47
N GLY A 269 -5.23 4.46 -3.38
CA GLY A 269 -5.86 3.87 -2.21
C GLY A 269 -6.82 4.84 -1.51
N LEU A 270 -6.46 6.12 -1.37
CA LEU A 270 -7.37 7.14 -0.83
C LEU A 270 -8.66 7.23 -1.66
N SER A 271 -8.53 7.22 -2.99
CA SER A 271 -9.68 7.23 -3.90
C SER A 271 -10.51 5.96 -3.74
N ALA A 272 -9.88 4.79 -3.70
CA ALA A 272 -10.55 3.52 -3.49
C ALA A 272 -11.35 3.49 -2.16
N LYS A 273 -10.75 3.95 -1.06
CA LYS A 273 -11.38 3.98 0.26
C LYS A 273 -12.69 4.78 0.25
N VAL A 274 -12.67 6.01 -0.26
CA VAL A 274 -13.88 6.85 -0.28
C VAL A 274 -14.93 6.35 -1.27
N LEU A 275 -14.52 5.63 -2.32
CA LEU A 275 -15.46 4.96 -3.22
C LEU A 275 -16.10 3.74 -2.55
N ILE A 276 -15.36 2.98 -1.74
CA ILE A 276 -15.92 1.88 -0.94
C ILE A 276 -16.93 2.42 0.08
N ASP A 277 -16.59 3.50 0.78
CA ASP A 277 -17.49 4.14 1.76
C ASP A 277 -18.82 4.57 1.11
N LYS A 278 -18.79 5.04 -0.14
CA LYS A 278 -19.98 5.52 -0.85
C LYS A 278 -20.75 4.41 -1.57
N PHE A 279 -20.07 3.57 -2.34
CA PHE A 279 -20.70 2.65 -3.30
C PHE A 279 -20.65 1.18 -2.88
N GLY A 280 -19.86 0.84 -1.86
CA GLY A 280 -19.61 -0.53 -1.42
C GLY A 280 -18.36 -1.15 -2.05
N MET A 281 -18.11 -2.41 -1.69
CA MET A 281 -16.90 -3.14 -2.10
C MET A 281 -16.86 -3.39 -3.61
N PHE A 282 -15.66 -3.45 -4.19
CA PHE A 282 -15.41 -3.74 -5.60
C PHE A 282 -14.47 -4.94 -5.78
N ASN A 283 -14.62 -5.67 -6.89
CA ASN A 283 -13.75 -6.80 -7.25
C ASN A 283 -12.75 -6.49 -8.38
N GLU A 284 -12.89 -5.36 -9.07
CA GLU A 284 -11.88 -4.87 -10.03
C GLU A 284 -11.70 -3.36 -9.88
N ILE A 285 -10.48 -2.87 -10.09
CA ILE A 285 -10.16 -1.45 -10.14
C ILE A 285 -9.06 -1.19 -11.15
N LYS A 286 -9.20 -0.15 -11.97
CA LYS A 286 -8.19 0.32 -12.91
C LYS A 286 -8.06 1.82 -12.80
N ALA A 287 -6.84 2.35 -12.88
CA ALA A 287 -6.61 3.79 -12.96
C ALA A 287 -5.37 4.14 -13.79
N ARG A 288 -5.37 5.34 -14.36
CA ARG A 288 -4.19 5.97 -14.96
C ARG A 288 -3.76 7.17 -14.14
N PHE A 289 -2.47 7.21 -13.80
CA PHE A 289 -1.83 8.34 -13.15
C PHE A 289 -1.50 9.40 -14.21
N THR A 290 -2.23 10.52 -14.19
CA THR A 290 -2.08 11.62 -15.15
C THR A 290 -1.43 12.87 -14.56
N GLY A 291 -1.26 12.90 -13.23
CA GLY A 291 -0.66 14.02 -12.52
C GLY A 291 -0.12 13.58 -11.17
N VAL A 292 0.71 14.44 -10.59
CA VAL A 292 1.25 14.23 -9.24
C VAL A 292 0.33 14.85 -8.20
N VAL A 293 0.47 14.38 -6.95
CA VAL A 293 -0.14 14.97 -5.75
C VAL A 293 1.01 15.27 -4.80
N PHE A 294 0.99 16.44 -4.16
CA PHE A 294 1.93 16.75 -3.10
C PHE A 294 1.28 16.53 -1.73
N PRO A 295 1.99 15.95 -0.75
CA PRO A 295 1.50 15.92 0.63
C PRO A 295 1.10 17.32 1.12
N GLY A 296 -0.06 17.43 1.78
CA GLY A 296 -0.66 18.70 2.19
C GLY A 296 -1.69 19.29 1.23
N GLU A 297 -1.84 18.75 0.02
CA GLU A 297 -2.90 19.16 -0.93
C GLU A 297 -4.24 18.47 -0.62
N THR A 298 -5.29 18.85 -1.34
CA THR A 298 -6.62 18.25 -1.23
C THR A 298 -6.94 17.48 -2.50
N LEU A 299 -7.26 16.19 -2.34
CA LEU A 299 -7.69 15.33 -3.44
C LEU A 299 -9.22 15.35 -3.54
N ARG A 300 -9.77 15.85 -4.64
CA ARG A 300 -11.19 15.77 -4.95
C ARG A 300 -11.47 14.53 -5.78
N VAL A 301 -12.18 13.56 -5.20
CA VAL A 301 -12.64 12.36 -5.91
C VAL A 301 -14.03 12.64 -6.46
N ILE A 302 -14.20 12.50 -7.77
CA ILE A 302 -15.49 12.60 -8.47
C ILE A 302 -15.80 11.29 -9.15
N ALA A 303 -17.07 10.89 -9.12
CA ALA A 303 -17.50 9.58 -9.56
C ALA A 303 -18.84 9.60 -10.28
N TRP A 304 -18.98 8.68 -11.25
CA TRP A 304 -20.18 8.44 -12.04
C TRP A 304 -20.51 6.95 -12.00
N LYS A 305 -21.71 6.60 -11.54
CA LYS A 305 -22.19 5.22 -11.48
C LYS A 305 -22.83 4.84 -12.81
N GLU A 306 -22.23 3.87 -13.50
CA GLU A 306 -22.62 3.37 -14.82
C GLU A 306 -22.86 1.86 -14.73
N GLY A 307 -24.08 1.48 -14.27
CA GLY A 307 -24.44 0.09 -13.99
C GLY A 307 -23.66 -0.49 -12.81
N GLU A 308 -22.96 -1.60 -13.05
CA GLU A 308 -22.07 -2.26 -12.06
C GLU A 308 -20.71 -1.56 -11.91
N ASN A 309 -20.42 -0.56 -12.73
CA ASN A 309 -19.14 0.14 -12.73
C ASN A 309 -19.30 1.54 -12.13
N VAL A 310 -18.29 2.01 -11.42
CA VAL A 310 -18.17 3.41 -11.03
C VAL A 310 -16.93 3.98 -11.69
N ILE A 311 -17.12 4.84 -12.69
CA ILE A 311 -16.06 5.60 -13.33
C ILE A 311 -15.68 6.72 -12.39
N PHE A 312 -14.38 7.00 -12.22
CA PHE A 312 -13.95 8.07 -11.32
C PHE A 312 -12.74 8.83 -11.85
N GLN A 313 -12.55 10.03 -11.29
CA GLN A 313 -11.33 10.83 -11.43
C GLN A 313 -10.94 11.37 -10.07
N SER A 314 -9.65 11.66 -9.90
CA SER A 314 -9.13 12.32 -8.70
C SER A 314 -8.38 13.57 -9.11
N HIS A 315 -8.86 14.72 -8.64
CA HIS A 315 -8.37 16.06 -8.97
C HIS A 315 -7.61 16.63 -7.79
N VAL A 316 -6.60 17.45 -8.06
CA VAL A 316 -5.91 18.25 -7.05
C VAL A 316 -6.56 19.61 -7.01
N VAL A 317 -7.24 19.94 -5.92
CA VAL A 317 -8.08 21.14 -5.80
C VAL A 317 -7.24 22.41 -5.98
N GLU A 318 -6.09 22.49 -5.33
CA GLU A 318 -5.24 23.68 -5.28
C GLU A 318 -4.66 24.05 -6.65
N ARG A 319 -4.41 23.04 -7.50
CA ARG A 319 -3.78 23.22 -8.81
C ARG A 319 -4.73 23.07 -10.00
N GLY A 320 -5.96 22.60 -9.77
CA GLY A 320 -6.91 22.30 -10.85
C GLY A 320 -6.43 21.23 -11.83
N THR A 321 -5.54 20.33 -11.38
CA THR A 321 -4.98 19.25 -12.23
C THR A 321 -5.62 17.91 -11.93
N ILE A 322 -5.60 16.99 -12.89
CA ILE A 322 -6.12 15.61 -12.70
C ILE A 322 -4.96 14.67 -12.33
N ALA A 323 -4.99 14.11 -11.12
CA ALA A 323 -4.03 13.13 -10.64
C ALA A 323 -4.37 11.71 -11.13
N ILE A 324 -5.64 11.30 -11.01
CA ILE A 324 -6.16 10.04 -11.56
C ILE A 324 -7.20 10.33 -12.64
N ASN A 325 -7.02 9.70 -13.79
CA ASN A 325 -7.99 9.71 -14.89
C ASN A 325 -8.15 8.30 -15.46
N ASN A 326 -9.08 8.15 -16.41
CA ASN A 326 -9.29 6.91 -17.16
C ASN A 326 -9.43 5.70 -16.22
N ALA A 327 -10.24 5.87 -15.18
CA ALA A 327 -10.31 4.99 -14.02
C ALA A 327 -11.73 4.53 -13.72
N ALA A 328 -11.86 3.30 -13.23
CA ALA A 328 -13.12 2.74 -12.78
C ALA A 328 -12.92 1.66 -11.73
N ILE A 329 -13.96 1.42 -10.92
CA ILE A 329 -14.13 0.22 -10.09
C ILE A 329 -15.33 -0.60 -10.58
N LYS A 330 -15.28 -1.92 -10.42
CA LYS A 330 -16.41 -2.84 -10.65
C LYS A 330 -16.93 -3.36 -9.31
N LEU A 331 -18.16 -3.00 -8.96
CA LEU A 331 -18.76 -3.32 -7.65
C LEU A 331 -19.04 -4.82 -7.48
N VAL A 332 -19.03 -5.30 -6.23
CA VAL A 332 -19.44 -6.67 -5.88
C VAL A 332 -20.97 -6.75 -5.78
N GLY A 333 -21.61 -7.38 -6.78
CA GLY A 333 -23.05 -7.68 -6.79
C GLY A 333 -23.99 -6.49 -7.11
N ASP A 334 -25.29 -6.78 -7.28
CA ASP A 334 -26.33 -5.81 -7.67
C ASP A 334 -26.72 -4.79 -6.58
N LYS A 335 -26.16 -4.92 -5.37
CA LYS A 335 -26.48 -4.05 -4.22
C LYS A 335 -25.52 -2.87 -4.13
N ALA A 336 -25.46 -2.10 -5.20
CA ALA A 336 -24.77 -0.82 -5.16
C ALA A 336 -25.67 0.18 -4.41
N ASN A 337 -25.31 0.53 -3.18
CA ASN A 337 -26.00 1.58 -2.43
C ASN A 337 -26.05 2.87 -3.27
N LEU A 338 -27.21 3.52 -3.31
CA LEU A 338 -27.45 4.80 -3.99
C LEU A 338 -27.10 5.96 -3.06
#